data_AF-A0AAD9F0F4-F1
#
_entry.id   AF-A0AAD9F0F4-F1
#
_cell.length_a   1.000
_cell.length_b   1.000
_cell.length_c   1.000
_cell.angle_alpha   90.00
_cell.angle_beta   90.00
_cell.angle_gamma   90.00
#
_symmetry.space_group_name_H-M   'P 1'
#
loop_
_entity.id
_entity.type
_entity.pdbx_description
1 polymer ?
#
loop_
_entity_poly.entity_id
_entity_poly.type
_entity_poly.pdbx_seq_one_letter_code
_entity_poly.pdbx_strand_id
1 'polypeptide(L)'
;MQKHSFFPRRMTVTFRKGPLGYLRQDRTDAARLLKDNSSLQDQHAPVKEAVVKQNALTVVRMRGGDASDRTEVAGEYILQFGKYKGKSFRWLLENDIGIPSWMEPSPARPCTPEGCTFCGAASLCWGGS
;
A
#
# COMPACT_ATOMS: atom_id res chain seq x y z
N MET A 1 14.88 -13.36 33.01
CA MET A 1 15.39 -14.00 31.77
C MET A 1 14.69 -13.37 30.58
N GLN A 2 15.36 -12.44 29.89
CA GLN A 2 14.84 -11.86 28.64
C GLN A 2 15.15 -12.87 27.52
N LYS A 3 14.13 -13.55 26.99
CA LYS A 3 14.30 -14.39 25.80
C LYS A 3 14.55 -13.45 24.63
N HIS A 4 15.82 -13.24 24.29
CA HIS A 4 16.18 -12.60 23.03
C HIS A 4 15.87 -13.57 21.91
N SER A 5 14.65 -13.48 21.37
CA SER A 5 14.29 -14.19 20.15
C SER A 5 15.11 -13.61 19.01
N PHE A 6 16.13 -14.34 18.57
CA PHE A 6 16.99 -13.95 17.47
C PHE A 6 16.34 -14.37 16.15
N PHE A 7 15.84 -13.40 15.39
CA PHE A 7 15.28 -13.61 14.06
C PHE A 7 16.28 -13.10 13.00
N PRO A 8 17.18 -13.96 12.49
CA PRO A 8 18.28 -13.55 11.60
C PRO A 8 17.79 -12.97 10.26
N ARG A 9 16.52 -13.22 9.89
CA ARG A 9 15.92 -12.73 8.64
C ARG A 9 14.81 -11.70 8.87
N ARG A 10 14.85 -10.99 10.00
CA ARG A 10 14.00 -9.83 10.23
C ARG A 10 14.31 -8.77 9.18
N MET A 11 13.31 -8.40 8.38
CA MET A 11 13.52 -7.47 7.29
C MET A 11 12.99 -6.07 7.63
N THR A 12 13.82 -5.04 7.47
CA THR A 12 13.45 -3.62 7.63
C THR A 12 13.22 -2.97 6.28
N VAL A 13 12.15 -2.20 6.12
CA VAL A 13 11.85 -1.47 4.88
C VAL A 13 13.07 -0.63 4.47
N THR A 14 13.52 -0.78 3.23
CA THR A 14 14.67 0.01 2.73
C THR A 14 14.18 1.20 1.93
N PHE A 15 14.07 2.34 2.59
CA PHE A 15 13.67 3.58 1.94
C PHE A 15 14.76 4.08 0.98
N ARG A 16 14.33 4.46 -0.23
CA ARG A 16 15.24 5.06 -1.22
C ARG A 16 15.70 6.43 -0.75
N LYS A 17 16.99 6.70 -0.90
CA LYS A 17 17.60 7.98 -0.56
C LYS A 17 18.24 8.61 -1.79
N GLY A 18 18.23 9.93 -1.84
CA GLY A 18 18.91 10.71 -2.88
C GLY A 18 20.42 10.83 -2.58
N PRO A 19 21.18 11.46 -3.48
CA PRO A 19 22.62 11.68 -3.30
C PRO A 19 22.97 12.41 -1.98
N LEU A 20 22.07 13.26 -1.50
CA LEU A 20 22.20 14.02 -0.25
C LEU A 20 21.67 13.27 0.99
N GLY A 21 21.28 11.99 0.85
CA GLY A 21 20.77 11.18 1.96
C GLY A 21 19.29 11.40 2.34
N TYR A 22 18.62 12.38 1.73
CA TYR A 22 17.17 12.61 1.92
C TYR A 22 16.32 11.51 1.28
N LEU A 23 15.13 11.29 1.86
CA LEU A 23 14.15 10.32 1.35
C LEU A 23 13.72 10.69 -0.08
N ARG A 24 13.83 9.74 -1.01
CA ARG A 24 13.27 9.85 -2.35
C ARG A 24 11.81 9.46 -2.35
N GLN A 25 10.96 10.46 -2.58
CA GLN A 25 9.51 10.29 -2.69
C GLN A 25 9.06 9.97 -4.12
N ASP A 26 9.93 10.16 -5.12
CA ASP A 26 9.58 9.90 -6.51
C ASP A 26 9.42 8.41 -6.79
N ARG A 27 8.39 8.01 -7.54
CA ARG A 27 8.13 6.62 -7.92
C ARG A 27 9.32 5.96 -8.64
N THR A 28 9.59 4.70 -8.32
CA THR A 28 10.47 3.85 -9.15
C THR A 28 9.87 3.65 -10.54
N ASP A 29 10.70 3.28 -11.52
CA ASP A 29 10.22 2.92 -12.86
C ASP A 29 9.24 1.75 -12.81
N ALA A 30 9.46 0.77 -11.92
CA ALA A 30 8.50 -0.30 -11.67
C ALA A 30 7.13 0.22 -11.19
N ALA A 31 7.11 1.19 -10.27
CA ALA A 31 5.87 1.80 -9.81
C ALA A 31 5.21 2.73 -10.85
N ARG A 32 5.99 3.32 -11.77
CA ARG A 32 5.48 4.09 -12.91
C ARG A 32 4.84 3.17 -13.95
N LEU A 33 5.51 2.08 -14.31
CA LEU A 33 5.02 1.09 -15.28
C LEU A 33 3.66 0.50 -14.87
N LEU A 34 3.46 0.18 -13.59
CA LEU A 34 2.16 -0.30 -13.09
C LEU A 34 1.06 0.77 -13.17
N LYS A 35 1.44 2.04 -13.01
CA LYS A 35 0.52 3.16 -13.04
C LYS A 35 0.14 3.54 -14.48
N ASP A 36 1.06 3.38 -15.44
CA ASP A 36 0.83 3.71 -16.84
C ASP A 36 0.24 2.51 -17.63
N ASN A 37 0.38 1.27 -17.14
CA ASN A 37 -0.16 0.07 -17.78
C ASN A 37 -1.14 -0.69 -16.88
N SER A 38 -2.44 -0.43 -17.04
CA SER A 38 -3.50 -1.09 -16.27
C SER A 38 -3.60 -2.61 -16.51
N SER A 39 -3.05 -3.13 -17.60
CA SER A 39 -2.99 -4.57 -17.89
C SER A 39 -2.05 -5.34 -16.96
N LEU A 40 -1.09 -4.66 -16.33
CA LEU A 40 -0.17 -5.24 -15.35
C LEU A 40 -0.73 -5.24 -13.92
N GLN A 41 -1.89 -4.61 -13.72
CA GLN A 41 -2.55 -4.56 -12.42
C GLN A 41 -3.33 -5.84 -12.19
N ASP A 42 -3.32 -6.33 -10.94
CA ASP A 42 -4.06 -7.51 -10.55
C ASP A 42 -5.58 -7.20 -10.59
N GLN A 43 -6.34 -7.99 -11.34
CA GLN A 43 -7.80 -7.84 -11.51
C GLN A 43 -8.62 -8.88 -10.71
N HIS A 44 -8.00 -9.75 -9.91
CA HIS A 44 -8.71 -10.78 -9.15
C HIS A 44 -9.62 -10.21 -8.06
N ALA A 45 -10.69 -10.90 -7.68
CA ALA A 45 -11.53 -10.41 -6.59
C ALA A 45 -10.71 -10.26 -5.28
N PRO A 46 -10.95 -9.20 -4.49
CA PRO A 46 -10.32 -9.06 -3.17
C PRO A 46 -10.55 -10.31 -2.32
N VAL A 47 -9.50 -10.79 -1.66
CA VAL A 47 -9.62 -11.90 -0.73
C VAL A 47 -9.92 -11.41 0.69
N LYS A 48 -10.47 -12.29 1.52
CA LYS A 48 -10.78 -11.99 2.93
C LYS A 48 -9.50 -11.66 3.71
N GLU A 49 -9.59 -10.71 4.63
CA GLU A 49 -8.46 -10.26 5.46
C GLU A 49 -7.75 -11.42 6.18
N ALA A 50 -8.52 -12.38 6.72
CA ALA A 50 -7.96 -13.55 7.39
C ALA A 50 -6.99 -14.35 6.50
N VAL A 51 -7.31 -14.44 5.19
CA VAL A 51 -6.46 -15.12 4.20
C VAL A 51 -5.20 -14.29 3.92
N VAL A 52 -5.34 -12.98 3.74
CA VAL A 52 -4.18 -12.07 3.54
C VAL A 52 -3.22 -12.16 4.72
N LYS A 53 -3.75 -12.13 5.94
CA LYS A 53 -2.99 -12.25 7.18
C LYS A 53 -2.28 -13.59 7.28
N GLN A 54 -2.97 -14.69 6.97
CA GLN A 54 -2.38 -16.02 7.02
C GLN A 54 -1.26 -16.18 5.99
N ASN A 55 -1.43 -15.62 4.79
CA ASN A 55 -0.40 -15.61 3.75
C ASN A 55 0.83 -14.81 4.22
N ALA A 56 0.63 -13.61 4.76
CA ALA A 56 1.72 -12.79 5.29
C ALA A 56 2.49 -13.51 6.41
N LEU A 57 1.79 -14.12 7.37
CA LEU A 57 2.41 -14.93 8.43
C LEU A 57 3.23 -16.09 7.85
N THR A 58 2.72 -16.75 6.82
CA THR A 58 3.40 -17.87 6.15
C THR A 58 4.69 -17.39 5.48
N VAL A 59 4.65 -16.25 4.78
CA VAL A 59 5.83 -15.65 4.13
C VAL A 59 6.89 -15.27 5.17
N VAL A 60 6.51 -14.61 6.27
CA VAL A 60 7.44 -14.25 7.35
C VAL A 60 8.10 -15.50 7.95
N ARG A 61 7.31 -16.56 8.20
CA ARG A 61 7.82 -17.83 8.72
C ARG A 61 8.77 -18.54 7.75
N MET A 62 8.38 -18.66 6.48
CA MET A 62 9.21 -19.29 5.44
C MET A 62 10.55 -18.58 5.26
N ARG A 63 10.56 -17.25 5.43
CA ARG A 63 11.78 -16.45 5.41
C ARG A 63 12.67 -16.67 6.64
N GLY A 64 12.10 -17.05 7.79
CA GLY A 64 12.77 -17.11 9.08
C GLY A 64 12.74 -15.77 9.85
N GLY A 65 11.73 -14.94 9.57
CA GLY A 65 11.45 -13.70 10.29
C GLY A 65 10.58 -13.90 11.53
N ASP A 66 10.23 -12.81 12.21
CA ASP A 66 9.41 -12.84 13.42
C ASP A 66 7.91 -12.73 13.09
N ALA A 67 7.21 -13.86 13.11
CA ALA A 67 5.76 -13.88 12.90
C ALA A 67 4.94 -13.31 14.08
N SER A 68 5.58 -13.02 15.23
CA SER A 68 4.96 -12.31 16.35
C SER A 68 5.09 -10.79 16.22
N ASP A 69 6.05 -10.31 15.43
CA ASP A 69 6.20 -8.90 15.09
C ASP A 69 5.10 -8.46 14.11
N ARG A 70 4.15 -7.69 14.62
CA ARG A 70 3.02 -7.17 13.84
C ARG A 70 3.48 -6.28 12.69
N THR A 71 4.60 -5.55 12.84
CA THR A 71 5.10 -4.65 11.81
C THR A 71 5.74 -5.43 10.65
N GLU A 72 6.48 -6.49 10.97
CA GLU A 72 7.06 -7.38 9.97
C GLU A 72 5.97 -8.09 9.17
N VAL A 73 4.95 -8.60 9.87
CA VAL A 73 3.79 -9.24 9.24
C VAL A 73 2.99 -8.25 8.38
N ALA A 74 2.74 -7.03 8.87
CA ALA A 74 2.04 -6.00 8.11
C ALA A 74 2.78 -5.60 6.82
N GLY A 75 4.12 -5.62 6.83
CA GLY A 75 4.93 -5.41 5.63
C GLY A 75 4.62 -6.41 4.51
N GLU A 76 4.30 -7.65 4.86
CA GLU A 76 3.99 -8.72 3.91
C GLU A 76 2.50 -8.79 3.52
N TYR A 77 1.65 -7.89 4.02
CA TYR A 77 0.25 -7.83 3.59
C TYR A 77 0.19 -7.44 2.12
N ILE A 78 -0.45 -8.29 1.32
CA ILE A 78 -0.73 -8.02 -0.08
C ILE A 78 -1.90 -7.05 -0.18
N LEU A 79 -1.67 -5.93 -0.87
CA LEU A 79 -2.69 -4.94 -1.18
C LEU A 79 -3.81 -5.59 -2.00
N GLN A 80 -5.04 -5.43 -1.52
CA GLN A 80 -6.24 -6.01 -2.14
C GLN A 80 -6.98 -5.04 -3.07
N PHE A 81 -6.56 -3.78 -3.14
CA PHE A 81 -7.22 -2.71 -3.88
C PHE A 81 -6.23 -1.70 -4.47
N GLY A 82 -6.73 -0.89 -5.41
CA GLY A 82 -5.99 0.19 -6.04
C GLY A 82 -4.93 -0.27 -7.06
N LYS A 83 -4.19 0.70 -7.62
CA LYS A 83 -3.16 0.49 -8.65
C LYS A 83 -2.01 -0.46 -8.27
N TYR A 84 -1.82 -0.68 -6.96
CA TYR A 84 -0.76 -1.54 -6.42
C TYR A 84 -1.26 -2.88 -5.90
N LYS A 85 -2.49 -3.25 -6.24
CA LYS A 85 -3.05 -4.55 -5.89
C LYS A 85 -2.13 -5.68 -6.34
N GLY A 86 -1.99 -6.69 -5.49
CA GLY A 86 -1.06 -7.80 -5.70
C GLY A 86 0.40 -7.50 -5.30
N LYS A 87 0.71 -6.29 -4.79
CA LYS A 87 2.02 -5.96 -4.20
C LYS A 87 1.92 -5.94 -2.68
N SER A 88 3.03 -6.24 -2.00
CA SER A 88 3.08 -6.15 -0.54
C SER A 88 3.16 -4.69 -0.09
N PHE A 89 2.69 -4.40 1.13
CA PHE A 89 2.79 -3.07 1.73
C PHE A 89 4.25 -2.60 1.82
N ARG A 90 5.17 -3.53 2.09
CA ARG A 90 6.61 -3.29 2.04
C ARG A 90 7.06 -2.83 0.66
N TRP A 91 6.67 -3.55 -0.39
CA TRP A 91 7.03 -3.17 -1.76
C TRP A 91 6.57 -1.74 -2.07
N LEU A 92 5.37 -1.38 -1.63
CA LEU A 92 4.84 -0.02 -1.79
C LEU A 92 5.74 1.02 -1.12
N LEU A 93 6.12 0.81 0.15
CA LEU A 93 6.98 1.75 0.87
C LEU A 93 8.38 1.91 0.24
N GLU A 94 8.90 0.86 -0.39
CA GLU A 94 10.20 0.90 -1.06
C GLU A 94 10.11 1.60 -2.44
N ASN A 95 8.95 1.51 -3.11
CA ASN A 95 8.79 1.90 -4.52
C ASN A 95 7.97 3.17 -4.78
N ASP A 96 7.04 3.53 -3.90
CA ASP A 96 6.19 4.72 -3.99
C ASP A 96 5.75 5.16 -2.58
N ILE A 97 6.65 5.85 -1.87
CA ILE A 97 6.36 6.45 -0.54
C ILE A 97 5.88 7.90 -0.64
N GLY A 98 5.98 8.50 -1.83
CA GLY A 98 5.38 9.81 -2.04
C GLY A 98 3.92 9.76 -1.67
N ILE A 99 3.45 10.77 -0.92
CA ILE A 99 2.05 10.87 -0.48
C ILE A 99 1.17 10.45 -1.64
N PRO A 100 0.28 9.46 -1.45
CA PRO A 100 -0.56 9.06 -2.54
C PRO A 100 -1.38 10.27 -2.98
N SER A 101 -1.46 10.54 -4.27
CA SER A 101 -2.32 11.58 -4.83
C SER A 101 -3.83 11.35 -4.56
N TRP A 102 -4.21 10.26 -3.86
CA TRP A 102 -5.56 10.06 -3.33
C TRP A 102 -5.76 10.62 -1.92
N MET A 103 -4.68 11.08 -1.27
CA MET A 103 -4.67 11.85 -0.02
C MET A 103 -4.29 13.31 -0.28
N GLU A 104 -4.37 13.76 -1.53
CA GLU A 104 -4.62 15.16 -1.82
C GLU A 104 -6.11 15.36 -1.54
N PRO A 105 -6.53 16.22 -0.59
CA PRO A 105 -7.90 16.72 -0.66
C PRO A 105 -8.00 17.31 -2.05
N SER A 106 -8.83 16.72 -2.92
CA SER A 106 -9.20 17.36 -4.18
C SER A 106 -9.41 18.82 -3.81
N PRO A 107 -8.68 19.79 -4.41
CA PRO A 107 -8.94 21.17 -4.10
C PRO A 107 -10.43 21.31 -4.29
N ALA A 108 -11.14 21.67 -3.21
CA ALA A 108 -12.54 21.95 -3.27
C ALA A 108 -12.67 22.87 -4.47
N ARG A 109 -13.26 22.36 -5.56
CA ARG A 109 -13.48 23.17 -6.75
C ARG A 109 -14.19 24.40 -6.20
N PRO A 110 -13.69 25.63 -6.42
CA PRO A 110 -14.42 26.79 -5.95
C PRO A 110 -15.83 26.65 -6.52
N CYS A 111 -16.82 26.50 -5.63
CA CYS A 111 -18.21 26.53 -6.00
C CYS A 111 -18.43 27.93 -6.57
N THR A 112 -18.35 28.08 -7.88
CA THR A 112 -18.89 29.26 -8.55
C THR A 112 -20.41 29.22 -8.38
N PRO A 113 -21.08 30.39 -8.26
CA PRO A 113 -22.52 30.46 -7.98
C PRO A 113 -23.42 29.80 -9.05
N GLU A 114 -22.85 29.36 -10.17
CA GLU A 114 -23.59 28.90 -11.33
C GLU A 114 -23.23 27.44 -11.67
N GLY A 115 -24.03 26.51 -11.16
CA GLY A 115 -24.25 25.20 -11.78
C GLY A 115 -23.38 24.03 -11.31
N CYS A 116 -23.91 23.22 -10.39
CA CYS A 116 -23.50 21.83 -10.22
C CYS A 116 -23.92 21.01 -11.45
N THR A 117 -23.00 20.67 -12.36
CA THR A 117 -23.21 19.60 -13.33
C THR A 117 -22.65 18.30 -12.79
N PHE A 118 -23.54 17.45 -12.31
CA PHE A 118 -23.30 16.07 -11.91
C PHE A 118 -23.16 15.19 -13.16
N CYS A 119 -22.13 14.33 -13.22
CA CYS A 119 -22.09 13.05 -13.97
C CYS A 119 -20.67 12.44 -13.83
N GLY A 120 -20.43 11.24 -13.30
CA GLY A 120 -21.33 10.22 -12.78
C GLY A 120 -20.56 9.04 -12.14
N ALA A 121 -21.28 8.29 -11.30
CA ALA A 121 -21.04 6.95 -10.75
C ALA A 121 -19.75 6.73 -9.90
N ALA A 122 -19.78 6.33 -8.63
CA ALA A 122 -20.75 5.49 -7.94
C ALA A 122 -20.97 5.92 -6.47
N SER A 123 -22.24 5.95 -6.10
CA SER A 123 -22.77 6.11 -4.76
C SER A 123 -22.26 5.04 -3.80
N LEU A 124 -21.86 5.44 -2.60
CA LEU A 124 -22.25 4.73 -1.39
C LEU A 124 -22.72 5.79 -0.37
N CYS A 125 -24.03 6.04 -0.39
CA CYS A 125 -24.74 6.59 0.75
C CYS A 125 -24.55 5.62 1.93
N TRP A 126 -24.22 6.13 3.11
CA TRP A 126 -24.68 5.53 4.36
C TRP A 126 -25.18 6.65 5.24
N GLY A 127 -26.49 6.65 5.45
CA GLY A 127 -27.20 7.44 6.45
C GLY A 127 -27.82 6.52 7.50
N GLY A 128 -28.28 7.14 8.58
CA GLY A 128 -29.06 6.54 9.67
C GLY A 128 -28.30 6.66 10.99
N SER A 129 -28.76 7.41 12.00
CA SER A 129 -30.01 8.17 12.21
C SER A 129 -29.71 9.39 13.09
#